data_AF-A0A2I0I9A0-F1
#
_entry.id   AF-A0A2I0I9A0-F1
#
_cell.length_a   1.000
_cell.length_b   1.000
_cell.length_c   1.000
_cell.angle_alpha   90.00
_cell.angle_beta   90.00
_cell.angle_gamma   90.00
#
_symmetry.space_group_name_H-M   'P 1'
#
loop_
_entity.id
_entity.type
_entity.pdbx_description
1 polymer ?
#
loop_
_entity_poly.entity_id
_entity_poly.type
_entity_poly.pdbx_seq_one_letter_code
_entity_poly.pdbx_strand_id
1 'polypeptide(L)'
;MKKITFKVTCSLLFGLPEGKEKDALFEDFTIAIRGLWAIPLSLRGTTYNQALRARNRISTLFLDLIRWRRKQLEEGSGRYREDVIGSHDTLTVLSSLHIRHLARDSDVSSKVYEERPTFRALTSQKVGRYAFIPRSQHLPEVFWMAWPTNMDKNIFQDPEKFDPARFEDQSKLLPPFTYILFGAGPRVCLGSEFARVGVLLLIRHLITKYRWTEMFPGEPISRDPMLYPATGLPMKLHPRN
;
A
#
# COMPACT_ATOMS: atom_id res chain seq x y z
N MET A 1 12.07 4.73 -11.69
CA MET A 1 11.05 3.75 -11.28
C MET A 1 9.77 4.36 -10.70
N LYS A 2 9.82 5.08 -9.57
CA LYS A 2 8.62 5.63 -8.89
C LYS A 2 7.64 6.35 -9.83
N LYS A 3 8.14 7.21 -10.72
CA LYS A 3 7.33 7.95 -11.70
C LYS A 3 6.62 7.04 -12.72
N ILE A 4 7.30 6.00 -13.21
CA ILE A 4 6.72 5.05 -14.19
C ILE A 4 5.58 4.28 -13.53
N THR A 5 5.84 3.67 -12.37
CA THR A 5 4.81 2.93 -11.63
C THR A 5 3.61 3.81 -11.32
N PHE A 6 3.84 5.05 -10.88
CA PHE A 6 2.77 6.00 -10.62
C PHE A 6 1.91 6.28 -11.85
N LYS A 7 2.52 6.59 -13.00
CA LYS A 7 1.80 6.87 -14.25
C LYS A 7 0.98 5.66 -14.73
N VAL A 8 1.56 4.46 -14.66
CA VAL A 8 0.86 3.21 -14.99
C VAL A 8 -0.33 3.02 -14.05
N THR A 9 -0.13 3.15 -12.74
CA THR A 9 -1.21 3.06 -11.76
C THR A 9 -2.31 4.09 -12.00
N CYS A 10 -1.97 5.35 -12.28
CA CYS A 10 -2.95 6.38 -12.59
C CYS A 10 -3.74 6.11 -13.87
N SER A 11 -3.12 5.48 -14.86
CA SER A 11 -3.79 5.10 -16.10
C SER A 11 -4.73 3.92 -15.87
N LEU A 12 -4.26 2.88 -15.16
CA LEU A 12 -5.01 1.64 -14.95
C LEU A 12 -6.12 1.77 -13.90
N LEU A 13 -5.84 2.45 -12.79
CA LEU A 13 -6.80 2.55 -11.68
C LEU A 13 -7.74 3.74 -11.82
N PHE A 14 -7.30 4.82 -12.45
CA PHE A 14 -8.03 6.09 -12.47
C PHE A 14 -8.34 6.58 -13.87
N GLY A 15 -8.02 5.81 -14.91
CA GLY A 15 -8.28 6.17 -16.30
C GLY A 15 -7.74 7.54 -16.69
N LEU A 16 -6.73 8.06 -15.98
CA LEU A 16 -6.24 9.41 -16.20
C LEU A 16 -5.48 9.44 -17.54
N PRO A 17 -5.73 10.40 -18.44
CA PRO A 17 -4.97 10.54 -19.67
C PRO A 17 -3.52 10.93 -19.39
N GLU A 18 -2.59 10.63 -20.30
CA GLU A 18 -1.25 11.21 -20.25
C GLU A 18 -1.32 12.73 -20.44
N GLY A 19 -0.62 13.49 -19.59
CA GLY A 19 -0.72 14.95 -19.56
C GLY A 19 0.05 15.57 -18.40
N LYS A 20 0.08 16.90 -18.37
CA LYS A 20 0.73 17.69 -17.30
C LYS A 20 0.07 17.44 -15.94
N GLU A 21 -1.21 17.05 -15.95
CA GLU A 21 -2.02 16.74 -14.78
C GLU A 21 -1.47 15.53 -14.02
N LYS A 22 -1.04 14.48 -14.72
CA LYS A 22 -0.41 13.31 -14.08
C LYS A 22 0.93 13.65 -13.45
N ASP A 23 1.72 14.52 -14.08
CA ASP A 23 3.01 14.95 -13.55
C ASP A 23 2.82 15.83 -12.30
N ALA A 24 1.87 16.77 -12.32
CA ALA A 24 1.50 17.55 -11.14
C ALA A 24 0.96 16.67 -10.00
N LEU A 25 0.13 15.67 -10.34
CA LEU A 25 -0.39 14.72 -9.34
C LEU A 25 0.74 13.88 -8.72
N PHE A 26 1.76 13.49 -9.50
CA PHE A 26 2.93 12.78 -8.99
C PHE A 26 3.75 13.62 -8.00
N GLU A 27 3.91 14.91 -8.29
CA GLU A 27 4.58 15.86 -7.39
C GLU A 27 3.80 15.99 -6.08
N ASP A 28 2.49 16.23 -6.15
CA ASP A 28 1.63 16.32 -4.98
C ASP A 28 1.64 15.03 -4.17
N PHE A 29 1.59 13.87 -4.83
CA PHE A 29 1.66 12.57 -4.18
C PHE A 29 2.99 12.38 -3.45
N THR A 30 4.10 12.79 -4.06
CA THR A 30 5.43 12.73 -3.45
C THR A 30 5.51 13.61 -2.19
N ILE A 31 4.94 14.81 -2.23
CA ILE A 31 4.87 15.71 -1.07
C ILE A 31 3.99 15.12 0.03
N ALA A 32 2.81 14.58 -0.34
CA ALA A 32 1.88 13.98 0.61
C ALA A 32 2.51 12.79 1.36
N ILE A 33 3.20 11.89 0.66
CA ILE A 33 3.87 10.73 1.28
C ILE A 33 5.00 11.15 2.22
N ARG A 34 5.75 12.21 1.91
CA ARG A 34 6.77 12.75 2.84
C ARG A 34 6.16 13.22 4.17
N GLY A 35 4.94 13.72 4.15
CA GLY A 35 4.24 14.15 5.36
C GLY A 35 3.80 13.00 6.27
N LEU A 36 3.68 11.78 5.76
CA LEU A 36 3.30 10.60 6.56
C LEU A 36 4.31 10.33 7.68
N TRP A 37 5.56 10.68 7.45
CA TRP A 37 6.69 10.45 8.36
C TRP A 37 7.21 11.73 9.01
N ALA A 38 6.57 12.86 8.73
CA ALA A 38 6.89 14.13 9.34
C ALA A 38 6.26 14.23 10.73
N ILE A 39 6.88 15.02 11.62
CA ILE A 39 6.26 15.38 12.89
C ILE A 39 4.91 16.07 12.57
N PRO A 40 3.79 15.65 13.18
CA PRO A 40 2.44 16.11 12.85
C PRO A 40 2.16 17.54 13.38
N LEU A 41 3.00 18.50 12.99
CA LEU A 41 2.90 19.91 13.36
C LEU A 41 2.51 20.74 12.13
N SER A 42 1.31 21.30 12.16
CA SER A 42 0.69 22.03 11.04
C SER A 42 1.16 23.49 10.91
N LEU A 43 2.43 23.78 11.23
CA LEU A 43 3.02 25.12 11.11
C LEU A 43 3.40 25.44 9.65
N ARG A 44 3.25 26.70 9.24
CA ARG A 44 3.58 27.12 7.86
C ARG A 44 5.06 26.84 7.57
N GLY A 45 5.33 26.14 6.46
CA GLY A 45 6.67 25.78 6.02
C GLY A 45 7.11 24.36 6.39
N THR A 46 6.44 23.70 7.36
CA THR A 46 6.79 22.31 7.72
C THR A 46 6.41 21.33 6.62
N THR A 47 7.15 20.21 6.53
CA THR A 47 6.84 19.08 5.64
C THR A 47 5.40 18.59 5.82
N TYR A 48 4.94 18.53 7.08
CA TYR A 48 3.58 18.12 7.40
C TYR A 48 2.53 19.11 6.85
N ASN A 49 2.74 20.42 7.00
CA ASN A 49 1.83 21.42 6.43
C ASN A 49 1.80 21.38 4.89
N GLN A 50 2.96 21.20 4.26
CA GLN A 50 3.06 21.03 2.80
C GLN A 50 2.30 19.78 2.33
N ALA A 51 2.44 18.67 3.06
CA ALA A 51 1.74 17.43 2.78
C ALA A 51 0.22 17.54 2.94
N LEU A 52 -0.27 18.26 3.95
CA LEU A 52 -1.71 18.55 4.10
C LEU A 52 -2.25 19.34 2.90
N ARG A 53 -1.50 20.34 2.41
CA ARG A 53 -1.88 21.11 1.22
C ARG A 53 -1.89 20.26 -0.04
N ALA A 54 -0.87 19.43 -0.24
CA ALA A 54 -0.80 18.49 -1.36
C ALA A 54 -1.94 17.47 -1.32
N ARG A 55 -2.22 16.90 -0.15
CA ARG A 55 -3.38 16.02 0.07
C ARG A 55 -4.70 16.69 -0.31
N ASN A 56 -4.88 17.97 0.05
CA ASN A 56 -6.10 18.71 -0.30
C ASN A 56 -6.23 18.86 -1.82
N ARG A 57 -5.15 19.22 -2.53
CA ARG A 57 -5.15 19.32 -4.01
C ARG A 57 -5.48 17.98 -4.66
N ILE A 58 -4.83 16.90 -4.22
CA ILE A 58 -5.12 15.53 -4.67
C ILE A 58 -6.61 15.21 -4.46
N SER A 59 -7.14 15.51 -3.27
CA SER A 59 -8.54 15.20 -2.93
C SER A 59 -9.51 15.98 -3.82
N THR A 60 -9.25 17.27 -4.08
CA THR A 60 -10.04 18.07 -5.01
C THR A 60 -10.03 17.46 -6.41
N LEU A 61 -8.86 17.10 -6.94
CA LEU A 61 -8.73 16.47 -8.26
C LEU A 61 -9.54 15.17 -8.36
N PHE A 62 -9.46 14.29 -7.36
CA PHE A 62 -10.24 13.06 -7.34
C PHE A 62 -11.75 13.32 -7.21
N LEU A 63 -12.16 14.29 -6.40
CA LEU A 63 -13.58 14.65 -6.25
C LEU A 63 -14.14 15.18 -7.57
N ASP A 64 -13.39 16.01 -8.29
CA ASP A 64 -13.81 16.54 -9.58
C ASP A 64 -13.86 15.44 -10.65
N LEU A 65 -12.89 14.51 -10.65
CA LEU A 65 -12.92 13.33 -11.50
C LEU A 65 -14.16 12.46 -11.24
N ILE A 66 -14.49 12.20 -9.97
CA ILE A 66 -15.67 11.41 -9.57
C ILE A 66 -16.95 12.12 -10.03
N ARG A 67 -17.06 13.44 -9.80
CA ARG A 67 -18.23 14.23 -10.23
C ARG A 67 -18.41 14.20 -11.74
N TRP A 68 -17.32 14.41 -12.48
CA TRP A 68 -17.33 14.37 -13.94
C TRP A 68 -17.77 13.00 -14.47
N ARG A 69 -17.27 11.90 -13.88
CA ARG A 69 -17.67 10.54 -14.24
C ARG A 69 -19.12 10.24 -13.95
N ARG A 70 -19.63 10.67 -12.78
CA ARG A 70 -21.04 10.49 -12.42
C ARG A 70 -21.95 11.14 -13.46
N LYS A 71 -21.60 12.34 -13.92
CA LYS A 71 -22.34 13.04 -14.98
C LYS A 71 -22.33 12.25 -16.31
N GLN A 72 -21.20 11.69 -16.72
CA GLN A 72 -21.12 10.85 -17.93
C GLN A 72 -21.96 9.57 -17.84
N LEU A 73 -22.10 9.01 -16.63
CA LEU A 73 -22.98 7.86 -16.38
C LEU A 73 -24.45 8.24 -16.49
N GLU A 74 -24.84 9.39 -15.93
CA GLU A 74 -26.21 9.93 -16.02
C GLU A 74 -26.60 10.27 -17.46
N GLU A 75 -25.64 10.74 -18.27
CA GLU A 75 -25.84 11.11 -19.68
C GLU A 75 -25.79 9.91 -20.66
N GLY A 76 -25.51 8.69 -20.17
CA GLY A 76 -25.44 7.48 -20.99
C GLY A 76 -24.30 7.44 -22.02
N SER A 77 -23.35 8.38 -21.94
CA SER A 77 -22.25 8.60 -22.91
C SER A 77 -20.96 7.85 -22.56
N GLY A 78 -20.89 7.19 -21.40
CA GLY A 78 -19.66 6.56 -20.91
C GLY A 78 -19.35 5.20 -21.52
N ARG A 79 -18.17 5.05 -22.16
CA ARG A 79 -17.56 3.72 -22.40
C ARG A 79 -17.16 3.11 -21.05
N TYR A 80 -17.91 2.10 -20.62
CA TYR A 80 -17.70 1.32 -19.38
C TYR A 80 -16.39 0.50 -19.33
N ARG A 81 -15.52 0.63 -20.33
CA ARG A 81 -14.31 -0.21 -20.42
C ARG A 81 -13.14 0.50 -19.75
N GLU A 82 -12.63 -0.14 -18.69
CA GLU A 82 -11.30 0.06 -18.07
C GLU A 82 -11.23 1.04 -16.89
N ASP A 83 -12.09 0.92 -15.86
CA ASP A 83 -11.80 1.60 -14.60
C ASP A 83 -12.19 0.84 -13.33
N VAL A 84 -11.20 0.58 -12.48
CA VAL A 84 -11.34 -0.09 -11.18
C VAL A 84 -12.16 0.76 -10.19
N ILE A 85 -12.18 2.10 -10.32
CA ILE A 85 -13.04 2.96 -9.50
C ILE A 85 -14.52 2.69 -9.81
N GLY A 86 -14.88 2.50 -11.08
CA GLY A 86 -16.27 2.22 -11.48
C GLY A 86 -16.74 0.84 -11.01
N SER A 87 -15.84 -0.14 -10.95
CA SER A 87 -16.14 -1.47 -10.36
C SER A 87 -16.12 -1.46 -8.83
N HIS A 88 -15.38 -0.53 -8.21
CA HIS A 88 -15.39 -0.32 -6.77
C HIS A 88 -16.72 0.27 -6.28
N ASP A 89 -17.52 0.91 -7.15
CA ASP A 89 -18.88 1.31 -6.78
C ASP A 89 -19.69 0.10 -6.32
N THR A 90 -19.46 -1.13 -6.80
CA THR A 90 -20.17 -2.29 -6.24
C THR A 90 -19.77 -2.58 -4.79
N LEU A 91 -18.49 -2.43 -4.44
CA LEU A 91 -18.00 -2.61 -3.07
C LEU A 91 -18.40 -1.42 -2.17
N THR A 92 -18.35 -0.18 -2.67
CA THR A 92 -18.83 1.01 -1.97
C THR A 92 -20.34 0.98 -1.79
N VAL A 93 -21.12 0.59 -2.80
CA VAL A 93 -22.58 0.42 -2.71
C VAL A 93 -22.91 -0.73 -1.78
N LEU A 94 -22.23 -1.88 -1.85
CA LEU A 94 -22.42 -2.97 -0.89
C LEU A 94 -22.04 -2.57 0.53
N SER A 95 -20.96 -1.79 0.71
CA SER A 95 -20.56 -1.25 2.00
C SER A 95 -21.55 -0.19 2.50
N SER A 96 -22.08 0.65 1.61
CA SER A 96 -23.07 1.69 1.93
C SER A 96 -24.43 1.08 2.25
N LEU A 97 -24.82 0.03 1.52
CA LEU A 97 -26.02 -0.77 1.76
C LEU A 97 -25.87 -1.56 3.05
N HIS A 98 -24.69 -2.15 3.34
CA HIS A 98 -24.40 -2.76 4.62
C HIS A 98 -24.49 -1.74 5.75
N ILE A 99 -23.81 -0.60 5.64
CA ILE A 99 -23.87 0.47 6.65
C ILE A 99 -25.31 0.97 6.84
N ARG A 100 -26.09 1.10 5.76
CA ARG A 100 -27.50 1.52 5.81
C ARG A 100 -28.42 0.44 6.39
N HIS A 101 -28.15 -0.83 6.11
CA HIS A 101 -28.88 -1.97 6.67
C HIS A 101 -28.57 -2.11 8.16
N LEU A 102 -27.29 -2.00 8.54
CA LEU A 102 -26.82 -1.91 9.93
C LEU A 102 -27.40 -0.69 10.66
N ALA A 103 -27.59 0.45 9.99
CA ALA A 103 -28.21 1.62 10.61
C ALA A 103 -29.73 1.50 10.81
N ARG A 104 -30.41 0.61 10.06
CA ARG A 104 -31.87 0.41 10.13
C ARG A 104 -32.28 -0.75 11.03
N ASP A 105 -31.42 -1.75 11.16
CA ASP A 105 -31.67 -2.92 11.99
C ASP A 105 -30.82 -2.81 13.27
N SER A 106 -31.46 -2.35 14.35
CA SER A 106 -30.80 -2.17 15.64
C SER A 106 -30.24 -3.47 16.20
N ASP A 107 -30.82 -4.62 15.86
CA ASP A 107 -30.34 -5.93 16.32
C ASP A 107 -29.09 -6.37 15.57
N VAL A 108 -29.00 -6.11 14.26
CA VAL A 108 -27.79 -6.41 13.48
C VAL A 108 -26.67 -5.41 13.80
N SER A 109 -27.00 -4.13 13.96
CA SER A 109 -26.05 -3.13 14.48
C SER A 109 -25.48 -3.55 15.81
N SER A 110 -26.35 -3.94 16.75
CA SER A 110 -25.95 -4.37 18.09
C SER A 110 -25.10 -5.63 18.02
N LYS A 111 -25.42 -6.60 17.15
CA LYS A 111 -24.57 -7.78 16.92
C LYS A 111 -23.20 -7.47 16.31
N VAL A 112 -23.11 -6.53 15.37
CA VAL A 112 -21.82 -6.06 14.80
C VAL A 112 -21.02 -5.25 15.82
N TYR A 113 -21.69 -4.46 16.65
CA TYR A 113 -21.07 -3.80 17.81
C TYR A 113 -20.66 -4.80 18.89
N GLU A 114 -21.41 -5.89 19.08
CA GLU A 114 -21.09 -7.06 19.92
C GLU A 114 -20.05 -7.99 19.28
N GLU A 115 -19.61 -7.76 18.04
CA GLU A 115 -18.40 -8.38 17.45
C GLU A 115 -17.12 -7.55 17.71
N ARG A 116 -17.22 -6.35 18.31
CA ARG A 116 -16.05 -5.63 18.90
C ARG A 116 -15.27 -6.40 19.99
N PRO A 117 -15.78 -7.44 20.69
CA PRO A 117 -14.97 -8.27 21.56
C PRO A 117 -13.80 -8.89 20.82
N THR A 118 -13.81 -9.03 19.50
CA THR A 118 -12.64 -9.54 18.75
C THR A 118 -11.43 -8.61 18.83
N PHE A 119 -11.65 -7.28 18.93
CA PHE A 119 -10.58 -6.31 19.17
C PHE A 119 -10.27 -6.12 20.66
N ARG A 120 -11.27 -6.24 21.54
CA ARG A 120 -11.06 -6.17 23.00
C ARG A 120 -10.44 -7.46 23.56
N ALA A 121 -10.61 -8.60 22.91
CA ALA A 121 -10.04 -9.90 23.30
C ALA A 121 -8.51 -9.96 23.10
N LEU A 122 -7.94 -9.12 22.24
CA LEU A 122 -6.49 -8.93 22.18
C LEU A 122 -5.94 -8.28 23.45
N THR A 123 -6.75 -7.49 24.17
CA THR A 123 -6.29 -6.75 25.35
C THR A 123 -6.21 -7.59 26.62
N SER A 124 -6.82 -8.78 26.64
CA SER A 124 -6.70 -9.77 27.72
C SER A 124 -5.95 -11.03 27.29
N GLN A 125 -5.47 -11.10 26.03
CA GLN A 125 -4.75 -12.25 25.53
C GLN A 125 -3.30 -12.26 26.05
N LYS A 126 -2.83 -13.45 26.43
CA LYS A 126 -1.39 -13.67 26.53
C LYS A 126 -0.82 -13.80 25.11
N VAL A 127 0.15 -12.95 24.76
CA VAL A 127 0.96 -13.16 23.55
C VAL A 127 2.28 -13.74 24.00
N GLY A 128 2.46 -15.04 23.75
CA GLY A 128 3.55 -15.82 24.33
C GLY A 128 3.51 -15.75 25.86
N ARG A 129 4.61 -15.28 26.47
CA ARG A 129 4.75 -15.13 27.93
C ARG A 129 4.18 -13.82 28.49
N TYR A 130 3.79 -12.88 27.63
CA TYR A 130 3.36 -11.54 28.06
C TYR A 130 1.84 -11.49 28.16
N ALA A 131 1.32 -11.18 29.34
CA ALA A 131 -0.08 -10.85 29.52
C ALA A 131 -0.28 -9.35 29.26
N PHE A 132 -1.18 -9.01 28.34
CA PHE A 132 -1.63 -7.63 28.20
C PHE A 132 -2.58 -7.33 29.36
N ILE A 133 -2.21 -6.37 30.21
CA ILE A 133 -3.05 -5.87 31.31
C ILE A 133 -3.39 -4.41 30.97
N PRO A 134 -4.61 -4.13 30.49
CA PRO A 134 -4.98 -2.76 30.14
C PRO A 134 -5.21 -1.98 31.43
N ARG A 135 -4.21 -1.18 31.83
CA ARG A 135 -4.31 -0.29 33.00
C ARG A 135 -4.98 1.05 32.67
N SER A 136 -5.23 1.36 31.39
CA SER A 136 -5.80 2.63 30.96
C SER A 136 -6.79 2.47 29.79
N GLN A 137 -7.58 3.53 29.53
CA GLN A 137 -8.50 3.62 28.39
C GLN A 137 -7.77 3.73 27.04
N HIS A 138 -6.45 3.89 27.05
CA HIS A 138 -5.63 3.86 25.86
C HIS A 138 -5.21 2.41 25.58
N LEU A 139 -5.74 1.84 24.50
CA LEU A 139 -5.32 0.53 24.03
C LEU A 139 -3.80 0.55 23.77
N PRO A 140 -3.05 -0.47 24.20
CA PRO A 140 -1.64 -0.58 23.85
C PRO A 140 -1.52 -0.68 22.32
N GLU A 141 -0.73 0.20 21.72
CA GLU A 141 -0.42 0.12 20.30
C GLU A 141 0.50 -1.08 20.07
N VAL A 142 -0.02 -2.11 19.40
CA VAL A 142 0.75 -3.28 18.99
C VAL A 142 1.36 -2.99 17.62
N PHE A 143 2.67 -2.81 17.57
CA PHE A 143 3.41 -2.68 16.33
C PHE A 143 3.81 -4.07 15.81
N TRP A 144 3.29 -4.46 14.66
CA TRP A 144 3.75 -5.66 13.96
C TRP A 144 5.04 -5.34 13.22
N MET A 145 6.05 -6.20 13.41
CA MET A 145 7.41 -5.96 12.94
C MET A 145 7.75 -6.94 11.81
N ALA A 146 7.44 -6.53 10.58
CA ALA A 146 7.70 -7.34 9.38
C ALA A 146 9.18 -7.72 9.26
N TRP A 147 10.08 -6.76 9.47
CA TRP A 147 11.51 -6.96 9.27
C TRP A 147 12.12 -8.04 10.17
N PRO A 148 11.98 -7.99 11.51
CA PRO A 148 12.42 -9.08 12.39
C PRO A 148 11.83 -10.43 12.02
N THR A 149 10.56 -10.50 11.62
CA THR A 149 9.93 -11.76 11.22
C THR A 149 10.58 -12.36 9.97
N ASN A 150 10.94 -11.52 8.98
CA ASN A 150 11.64 -11.97 7.77
C ASN A 150 13.13 -12.29 8.02
N MET A 151 13.70 -11.80 9.13
CA MET A 151 15.09 -12.04 9.53
C MET A 151 15.25 -13.13 10.60
N ASP A 152 14.16 -13.80 10.99
CA ASP A 152 14.20 -14.85 11.99
C ASP A 152 14.76 -16.15 11.39
N LYS A 153 15.92 -16.58 11.89
CA LYS A 153 16.61 -17.81 11.46
C LYS A 153 15.82 -19.09 11.78
N ASN A 154 14.87 -19.02 12.71
CA ASN A 154 13.97 -20.14 13.00
C ASN A 154 12.87 -20.30 11.95
N ILE A 155 12.63 -19.26 11.14
CA ILE A 155 11.62 -19.25 10.06
C ILE A 155 12.31 -19.39 8.70
N PHE A 156 13.33 -18.56 8.46
CA PHE A 156 14.05 -18.50 7.19
C PHE A 156 15.52 -18.84 7.41
N GLN A 157 15.97 -19.97 6.85
CA GLN A 157 17.40 -20.32 6.84
C GLN A 157 18.20 -19.24 6.10
N ASP A 158 19.35 -18.81 6.63
CA ASP A 158 20.22 -17.78 6.02
C ASP A 158 19.47 -16.53 5.51
N PRO A 159 18.72 -15.82 6.37
CA PRO A 159 17.78 -14.78 5.94
C PRO A 159 18.45 -13.53 5.36
N GLU A 160 19.75 -13.34 5.62
CA GLU A 160 20.55 -12.25 5.06
C GLU A 160 21.00 -12.53 3.61
N LYS A 161 20.92 -13.78 3.16
CA LYS A 161 21.31 -14.17 1.80
C LYS A 161 20.11 -14.07 0.87
N PHE A 162 20.30 -13.35 -0.25
CA PHE A 162 19.33 -13.35 -1.34
C PHE A 162 19.33 -14.72 -2.02
N ASP A 163 18.37 -15.57 -1.67
CA ASP A 163 18.17 -16.90 -2.23
C ASP A 163 16.70 -17.09 -2.64
N PRO A 164 16.37 -16.95 -3.93
CA PRO A 164 15.01 -17.16 -4.44
C PRO A 164 14.50 -18.60 -4.30
N ALA A 165 15.39 -19.60 -4.35
CA ALA A 165 15.02 -21.02 -4.36
C ALA A 165 14.35 -21.46 -3.05
N ARG A 166 14.52 -20.70 -1.96
CA ARG A 166 13.85 -20.95 -0.68
C ARG A 166 12.32 -21.00 -0.74
N PHE A 167 11.73 -20.39 -1.78
CA PHE A 167 10.28 -20.36 -1.98
C PHE A 167 9.79 -21.38 -3.03
N GLU A 168 10.69 -22.16 -3.63
CA GLU A 168 10.34 -23.18 -4.64
C GLU A 168 9.90 -24.50 -4.01
N ASP A 169 10.40 -24.80 -2.81
CA ASP A 169 10.07 -26.01 -2.07
C ASP A 169 8.67 -25.92 -1.44
N GLN A 170 7.66 -26.35 -2.19
CA GLN A 170 6.26 -26.40 -1.74
C GLN A 170 6.04 -27.39 -0.58
N SER A 171 6.99 -28.30 -0.30
CA SER A 171 6.88 -29.23 0.83
C SER A 171 7.15 -28.55 2.18
N LYS A 172 7.88 -27.43 2.17
CA LYS A 172 8.09 -26.57 3.33
C LYS A 172 7.05 -25.46 3.36
N LEU A 173 5.86 -25.82 3.83
CA LEU A 173 4.83 -24.81 4.12
C LEU A 173 5.35 -23.85 5.18
N LEU A 174 5.52 -22.58 4.81
CA LEU A 174 5.84 -21.53 5.76
C LEU A 174 4.73 -21.47 6.82
N PRO A 175 5.06 -21.36 8.12
CA PRO A 175 4.03 -21.23 9.13
C PRO A 175 3.13 -20.02 8.83
N PRO A 176 1.82 -20.09 9.14
CA PRO A 176 0.92 -18.96 8.95
C PRO A 176 1.48 -17.69 9.60
N PHE A 177 1.23 -16.53 8.97
CA PHE A 177 1.65 -15.21 9.48
C PHE A 177 3.17 -14.98 9.59
N THR A 178 3.98 -15.71 8.82
CA THR A 178 5.44 -15.49 8.76
C THR A 178 5.87 -14.63 7.56
N TYR A 179 5.25 -14.84 6.40
CA TYR A 179 5.46 -14.01 5.22
C TYR A 179 4.47 -12.84 5.17
N ILE A 180 4.79 -11.77 5.91
CA ILE A 180 3.87 -10.64 6.18
C ILE A 180 4.28 -9.32 5.53
N LEU A 181 5.05 -9.34 4.44
CA LEU A 181 5.53 -8.12 3.76
C LEU A 181 4.41 -7.15 3.35
N PHE A 182 3.22 -7.69 3.07
CA PHE A 182 2.03 -6.94 2.70
C PHE A 182 0.98 -6.92 3.82
N GLY A 183 1.39 -7.17 5.06
CA GLY A 183 0.47 -7.42 6.18
C GLY A 183 -0.11 -8.83 6.12
N ALA A 184 -1.13 -9.07 6.94
CA ALA A 184 -1.84 -10.35 6.99
C ALA A 184 -3.27 -10.18 7.50
N GLY A 185 -4.09 -11.22 7.36
CA GLY A 185 -5.47 -11.25 7.82
C GLY A 185 -6.39 -10.30 7.03
N PRO A 186 -7.51 -9.83 7.62
CA PRO A 186 -8.53 -9.04 6.92
C PRO A 186 -8.06 -7.68 6.36
N ARG A 187 -6.85 -7.23 6.76
CA ARG A 187 -6.25 -5.96 6.36
C ARG A 187 -4.97 -6.15 5.55
N VAL A 188 -4.76 -7.34 4.99
CA VAL A 188 -3.68 -7.58 4.01
C VAL A 188 -3.79 -6.61 2.84
N CYS A 189 -2.66 -6.17 2.31
CA CYS A 189 -2.60 -5.18 1.25
C CYS A 189 -3.36 -5.66 0.01
N LEU A 190 -4.45 -4.98 -0.33
CA LEU A 190 -5.24 -5.25 -1.54
C LEU A 190 -4.40 -5.13 -2.83
N GLY A 191 -3.33 -4.34 -2.80
CA GLY A 191 -2.43 -4.12 -3.93
C GLY A 191 -1.28 -5.12 -4.06
N SER A 192 -1.21 -6.18 -3.25
CA SER A 192 -0.07 -7.13 -3.26
C SER A 192 0.11 -7.82 -4.62
N GLU A 193 -0.96 -8.35 -5.19
CA GLU A 193 -0.90 -9.03 -6.49
C GLU A 193 -0.62 -8.05 -7.63
N PHE A 194 -1.17 -6.84 -7.56
CA PHE A 194 -0.85 -5.77 -8.50
C PHE A 194 0.64 -5.41 -8.47
N ALA A 195 1.21 -5.25 -7.27
CA ALA A 195 2.64 -5.01 -7.10
C ALA A 195 3.48 -6.18 -7.63
N ARG A 196 3.07 -7.43 -7.37
CA ARG A 196 3.75 -8.64 -7.86
C ARG A 196 3.85 -8.66 -9.37
N VAL A 197 2.72 -8.46 -10.07
CA VAL A 197 2.69 -8.41 -11.54
C VAL A 197 3.56 -7.26 -12.05
N GLY A 198 3.47 -6.08 -11.44
CA GLY A 198 4.28 -4.91 -11.82
C GLY A 198 5.79 -5.17 -11.71
N VAL A 199 6.24 -5.81 -10.64
CA VAL A 199 7.65 -6.18 -10.44
C VAL A 199 8.09 -7.24 -11.45
N LEU A 200 7.28 -8.27 -11.70
CA LEU A 200 7.60 -9.32 -12.67
C LEU A 200 7.73 -8.77 -14.09
N LEU A 201 6.81 -7.89 -14.51
CA LEU A 201 6.87 -7.23 -15.82
C LEU A 201 8.13 -6.36 -15.95
N LEU A 202 8.46 -5.61 -14.91
CA LEU A 202 9.68 -4.81 -14.88
C LEU A 202 10.93 -5.68 -15.02
N ILE A 203 11.06 -6.73 -14.19
CA ILE A 203 12.20 -7.64 -14.22
C ILE A 203 12.30 -8.29 -15.60
N ARG A 204 11.19 -8.82 -16.14
CA ARG A 204 11.14 -9.43 -17.47
C ARG A 204 11.61 -8.45 -18.55
N HIS A 205 11.15 -7.20 -18.51
CA HIS A 205 11.56 -6.19 -19.47
C HIS A 205 13.05 -5.86 -19.35
N LEU A 206 13.54 -5.63 -18.13
CA LEU A 206 14.96 -5.35 -17.87
C LEU A 206 15.86 -6.48 -18.36
N ILE A 207 15.57 -7.74 -17.97
CA ILE A 207 16.42 -8.88 -18.35
C ILE A 207 16.36 -9.19 -19.85
N THR A 208 15.24 -8.96 -20.53
CA THR A 208 15.09 -9.31 -21.96
C THR A 208 15.61 -8.24 -22.88
N LYS A 209 15.48 -6.96 -22.51
CA LYS A 209 15.81 -5.83 -23.40
C LYS A 209 17.12 -5.14 -23.07
N TYR A 210 17.66 -5.34 -21.87
CA TYR A 210 18.83 -4.60 -21.42
C TYR A 210 19.89 -5.47 -20.74
N ARG A 211 21.10 -4.95 -20.77
CA ARG A 211 22.21 -5.18 -19.85
C ARG A 211 22.38 -3.91 -19.03
N TRP A 212 22.95 -4.01 -17.84
CA TRP A 212 23.18 -2.83 -17.02
C TRP A 212 24.45 -2.95 -16.18
N THR A 213 25.00 -1.79 -15.84
CA THR A 213 26.09 -1.66 -14.87
C THR A 213 25.68 -0.68 -13.78
N GLU A 214 25.99 -1.02 -12.53
CA GLU A 214 25.87 -0.11 -11.40
C GLU A 214 26.84 1.06 -11.58
N MET A 215 26.39 2.28 -11.31
CA MET A 215 27.28 3.44 -11.33
C MET A 215 28.09 3.56 -10.02
N PHE A 216 27.56 3.02 -8.92
CA PHE A 216 28.20 3.02 -7.61
C PHE A 216 28.18 1.60 -7.00
N PRO A 217 29.18 0.75 -7.31
CA PRO A 217 29.26 -0.58 -6.74
C PRO A 217 29.36 -0.54 -5.21
N GLY A 218 28.57 -1.37 -4.53
CA GLY A 218 28.58 -1.44 -3.06
C GLY A 218 27.87 -0.28 -2.36
N GLU A 219 27.02 0.46 -3.07
CA GLU A 219 26.16 1.49 -2.50
C GLU A 219 25.40 0.96 -1.26
N PRO A 220 25.46 1.65 -0.10
CA PRO A 220 24.76 1.20 1.09
C PRO A 220 23.25 1.38 0.94
N ILE A 221 22.51 0.48 1.59
CA ILE A 221 21.07 0.63 1.76
C ILE A 221 20.82 1.53 2.97
N SER A 222 20.22 2.69 2.73
CA SER A 222 19.76 3.60 3.76
C SER A 222 18.34 3.25 4.20
N ARG A 223 17.97 3.66 5.42
CA ARG A 223 16.62 3.55 5.96
C ARG A 223 16.12 4.92 6.38
N ASP A 224 15.13 5.44 5.68
CA ASP A 224 14.40 6.65 6.09
C ASP A 224 13.04 6.75 5.37
N PRO A 225 11.95 6.34 6.02
CA PRO A 225 11.86 5.28 7.03
C PRO A 225 11.77 3.88 6.40
N MET A 226 11.65 3.83 5.06
CA MET A 226 11.76 2.60 4.27
C MET A 226 13.19 2.40 3.78
N LEU A 227 13.51 1.19 3.33
CA LEU A 227 14.81 0.87 2.74
C LEU A 227 14.91 1.46 1.32
N TYR A 228 16.03 2.12 1.03
CA TYR A 228 16.36 2.59 -0.31
C TYR A 228 17.89 2.62 -0.51
N PRO A 229 18.38 2.43 -1.75
CA PRO A 229 19.77 2.69 -2.09
C PRO A 229 20.11 4.16 -1.85
N ALA A 230 21.17 4.47 -1.10
CA ALA A 230 21.46 5.81 -0.56
C ALA A 230 21.53 6.94 -1.61
N THR A 231 21.93 6.62 -2.83
CA THR A 231 22.04 7.46 -4.04
C THR A 231 20.92 7.22 -5.06
N GLY A 232 19.99 6.30 -4.76
CA GLY A 232 18.82 6.03 -5.60
C GLY A 232 19.03 5.01 -6.72
N LEU A 233 20.10 4.20 -6.64
CA LEU A 233 20.46 3.16 -7.62
C LEU A 233 20.60 3.67 -9.05
N PRO A 234 21.50 4.62 -9.31
CA PRO A 234 21.82 5.03 -10.67
C PRO A 234 22.49 3.88 -11.42
N MET A 235 21.94 3.58 -12.60
CA MET A 235 22.39 2.48 -13.46
C MET A 235 22.58 2.97 -14.89
N LYS A 236 23.59 2.43 -15.57
CA LYS A 236 23.75 2.61 -17.02
C LYS A 236 23.12 1.42 -17.73
N LEU A 237 22.15 1.70 -18.61
CA LEU A 237 21.49 0.67 -19.41
C LEU A 237 22.16 0.55 -20.77
N HIS A 238 22.33 -0.69 -21.22
CA HIS A 238 22.85 -1.06 -22.53
C HIS A 238 21.81 -1.94 -23.23
N PRO A 239 21.33 -1.60 -24.44
CA PRO A 239 20.41 -2.45 -25.18
C PRO A 239 20.98 -3.86 -25.36
N ARG A 240 20.13 -4.86 -25.17
CA ARG A 240 20.44 -6.25 -25.48
C ARG A 240 20.00 -6.47 -26.93
N ASN A 241 20.97 -6.70 -27.83
CA ASN A 241 20.72 -7.05 -29.24
C ASN A 241 19.86 -8.31 -29.36
#